data_AF-A0A8S3U8W1-F1
#
_entry.id   AF-A0A8S3U8W1-F1
#
_cell.length_a   1.000
_cell.length_b   1.000
_cell.length_c   1.000
_cell.angle_alpha   90.00
_cell.angle_beta   90.00
_cell.angle_gamma   90.00
#
_symmetry.space_group_name_H-M   'P 1'
#
loop_
_entity.id
_entity.type
_entity.pdbx_description
1 polymer ?
#
loop_
_entity_poly.entity_id
_entity_poly.type
_entity_poly.pdbx_seq_one_letter_code
_entity_poly.pdbx_strand_id
1 'polypeptide(L)'
;MLHQFDKGIPYEIDDFVEVVPTPGHTGKDVSVIVRETEKGTVAITGDLFECFEDLREPSIWQDNSENPEDQEANRIGILQIADYIIPGHGPMFKVPESYKTQMQVVFYEEFTAITPTGIISETSEYIVCDDVV
;
A
#
# COMPACT_ATOMS: atom_id res chain seq x y z
N MET A 1 19.75 15.79 -13.94
CA MET A 1 20.04 14.81 -12.87
C MET A 1 18.68 14.29 -12.43
N LEU A 2 18.43 12.97 -12.49
CA LEU A 2 17.20 12.40 -11.93
C LEU A 2 17.37 12.28 -10.41
N HIS A 3 16.30 12.50 -9.65
CA HIS A 3 16.27 12.27 -8.22
C HIS A 3 16.38 10.77 -7.90
N GLN A 4 16.96 10.43 -6.74
CA GLN A 4 17.33 9.05 -6.35
C GLN A 4 16.18 8.32 -5.63
N PHE A 5 15.03 8.22 -6.29
CA PHE A 5 13.88 7.48 -5.75
C PHE A 5 14.19 5.99 -5.55
N ASP A 6 15.12 5.43 -6.33
CA ASP A 6 15.64 4.07 -6.20
C ASP A 6 16.31 3.79 -4.86
N LYS A 7 16.68 4.83 -4.11
CA LYS A 7 17.29 4.71 -2.78
C LYS A 7 16.32 4.97 -1.63
N GLY A 8 15.03 5.09 -1.91
CA GLY A 8 14.03 5.39 -0.89
C GLY A 8 14.07 6.84 -0.38
N ILE A 9 14.76 7.75 -1.08
CA ILE A 9 14.95 9.13 -0.61
C ILE A 9 13.79 10.01 -1.12
N PRO A 10 12.99 10.63 -0.22
CA PRO A 10 11.97 11.59 -0.62
C PRO A 10 12.55 12.79 -1.37
N TYR A 11 11.74 13.39 -2.23
CA TYR A 11 12.03 14.67 -2.88
C TYR A 11 11.17 15.75 -2.24
N GLU A 12 11.76 16.60 -1.43
CA GLU A 12 11.09 17.74 -0.81
C GLU A 12 10.85 18.84 -1.87
N ILE A 13 9.58 19.23 -2.07
CA ILE A 13 9.21 20.35 -2.93
C ILE A 13 9.16 21.64 -2.10
N ASP A 14 8.50 21.58 -0.94
CA ASP A 14 8.50 22.62 0.09
C ASP A 14 8.26 21.98 1.48
N ASP A 15 8.04 22.81 2.50
CA ASP A 15 7.83 22.39 3.89
C ASP A 15 6.60 21.47 4.09
N PHE A 16 5.65 21.47 3.15
CA PHE A 16 4.38 20.75 3.24
C PHE A 16 4.16 19.74 2.11
N VAL A 17 4.99 19.76 1.06
CA VAL A 17 4.85 18.91 -0.11
C VAL A 17 6.12 18.12 -0.38
N GLU A 18 5.99 16.80 -0.42
CA GLU A 18 7.08 15.88 -0.76
C GLU A 18 6.60 14.80 -1.74
N VAL A 19 7.54 14.31 -2.56
CA VAL A 19 7.35 13.12 -3.40
C VAL A 19 8.10 11.96 -2.75
N VAL A 20 7.41 10.88 -2.42
CA VAL A 20 7.98 9.70 -1.77
C VAL A 20 7.96 8.50 -2.74
N PRO A 21 9.02 7.68 -2.78
CA PRO A 21 8.98 6.44 -3.54
C PRO A 21 8.00 5.46 -2.91
N THR A 22 7.12 4.88 -3.72
CA THR A 22 6.12 3.89 -3.29
C THR A 22 6.04 2.76 -4.31
N PRO A 23 7.12 2.01 -4.55
CA PRO A 23 7.13 0.91 -5.52
C PRO A 23 6.13 -0.18 -5.13
N GLY A 24 5.65 -0.92 -6.13
CA GLY A 24 4.74 -2.03 -5.90
C GLY A 24 3.89 -2.32 -7.11
N HIS A 25 2.94 -1.42 -7.42
CA HIS A 25 2.13 -1.53 -8.64
C HIS A 25 3.06 -1.50 -9.88
N THR A 26 4.00 -0.56 -9.91
CA THR A 26 5.25 -0.69 -10.67
C THR A 26 6.48 -0.43 -9.80
N GLY A 27 7.64 -0.91 -10.24
CA GLY A 27 8.93 -0.62 -9.59
C GLY A 27 9.38 0.84 -9.62
N LYS A 28 8.60 1.76 -10.21
CA LYS A 28 8.94 3.18 -10.37
C LYS A 28 7.91 4.14 -9.76
N ASP A 29 6.92 3.59 -9.07
CA ASP A 29 5.83 4.39 -8.54
C ASP A 29 6.30 5.31 -7.42
N VAL A 30 5.65 6.47 -7.37
CA VAL A 30 5.87 7.51 -6.37
C VAL A 30 4.51 8.03 -5.93
N SER A 31 4.43 8.49 -4.68
CA SER A 31 3.27 9.20 -4.14
C SER A 31 3.65 10.64 -3.81
N VAL A 32 2.67 11.54 -3.89
CA VAL A 32 2.82 12.93 -3.42
C VAL A 32 2.10 13.08 -2.09
N ILE A 33 2.80 13.57 -1.08
CA ILE A 33 2.25 13.83 0.24
C ILE A 33 2.11 15.34 0.41
N VAL A 34 0.90 15.78 0.75
CA VAL A 34 0.57 17.19 1.01
C VAL A 34 0.07 17.31 2.43
N ARG A 35 0.82 18.00 3.28
CA ARG A 35 0.55 18.17 4.71
C ARG A 35 -0.18 19.48 4.98
N GLU A 36 -0.80 19.57 6.16
CA GLU A 36 -1.45 20.80 6.67
C GLU A 36 -2.50 21.42 5.75
N THR A 37 -3.20 20.58 4.97
CA THR A 37 -4.37 21.04 4.20
C THR A 37 -5.56 21.27 5.13
N GLU A 38 -6.63 21.90 4.63
CA GLU A 38 -7.92 21.97 5.34
C GLU A 38 -8.51 20.58 5.67
N LYS A 39 -8.00 19.52 5.05
CA LYS A 39 -8.39 18.11 5.26
C LYS A 39 -7.35 17.31 6.04
N GLY A 40 -6.27 17.93 6.54
CA GLY A 40 -5.13 17.25 7.14
C GLY A 40 -4.08 16.85 6.09
N THR A 41 -3.51 15.65 6.21
CA THR A 41 -2.56 15.09 5.24
C THR A 41 -3.30 14.41 4.09
N VAL A 42 -3.05 14.84 2.86
CA VAL A 42 -3.59 14.22 1.64
C VAL A 42 -2.45 13.52 0.90
N ALA A 43 -2.63 12.23 0.61
CA ALA A 43 -1.73 11.45 -0.23
C ALA A 43 -2.32 11.25 -1.62
N ILE A 44 -1.57 11.59 -2.67
CA ILE A 44 -1.89 11.28 -4.06
C ILE A 44 -1.01 10.11 -4.46
N THR A 45 -1.63 8.94 -4.67
CA THR A 45 -0.89 7.67 -4.61
C THR A 45 -0.78 6.96 -5.94
N GLY A 46 -1.50 7.41 -6.96
CA GLY A 46 -1.69 6.61 -8.18
C GLY A 46 -2.23 5.23 -7.83
N ASP A 47 -1.83 4.22 -8.61
CA ASP A 47 -2.34 2.85 -8.53
C ASP A 47 -1.73 2.05 -7.35
N LEU A 48 -0.96 2.70 -6.45
CA LEU A 48 -0.68 2.13 -5.12
C LEU A 48 -2.01 1.79 -4.41
N PHE A 49 -3.02 2.65 -4.58
CA PHE A 49 -4.42 2.36 -4.29
C PHE A 49 -5.24 2.50 -5.57
N GLU A 50 -5.92 1.44 -5.97
CA GLU A 50 -6.78 1.42 -7.15
C GLU A 50 -8.04 2.24 -6.86
N CYS A 51 -8.71 2.00 -5.74
CA CYS A 51 -9.96 2.66 -5.34
C CYS A 51 -10.21 2.49 -3.83
N PHE A 52 -11.37 2.94 -3.32
CA PHE A 52 -11.69 2.77 -1.89
C PHE A 52 -12.03 1.32 -1.53
N GLU A 53 -12.65 0.60 -2.46
CA GLU A 53 -13.10 -0.78 -2.30
C GLU A 53 -11.90 -1.74 -2.10
N ASP A 54 -10.73 -1.40 -2.66
CA ASP A 54 -9.50 -2.18 -2.56
C ASP A 54 -8.95 -2.32 -1.12
N LEU A 55 -9.45 -1.51 -0.18
CA LEU A 55 -9.14 -1.63 1.25
C LEU A 55 -9.78 -2.87 1.89
N ARG A 56 -10.77 -3.48 1.24
CA ARG A 56 -11.46 -4.68 1.72
C ARG A 56 -11.42 -5.84 0.73
N GLU A 57 -11.05 -5.56 -0.51
CA GLU A 57 -10.96 -6.54 -1.59
C GLU A 57 -9.54 -6.52 -2.16
N PRO A 58 -8.57 -7.20 -1.50
CA PRO A 58 -7.16 -7.14 -1.87
C PRO A 58 -6.86 -7.55 -3.31
N SER A 59 -7.64 -8.49 -3.86
CA SER A 59 -7.51 -8.94 -5.25
C SER A 59 -7.56 -7.81 -6.27
N ILE A 60 -8.26 -6.70 -5.97
CA ILE A 60 -8.38 -5.54 -6.89
C ILE A 60 -6.99 -4.96 -7.22
N TRP A 61 -6.12 -4.80 -6.21
CA TRP A 61 -4.78 -4.23 -6.42
C TRP A 61 -3.71 -5.31 -6.58
N GLN A 62 -3.85 -6.46 -5.92
CA GLN A 62 -2.86 -7.54 -5.97
C GLN A 62 -2.73 -8.15 -7.37
N ASP A 63 -3.84 -8.36 -8.07
CA ASP A 63 -3.85 -8.94 -9.42
C ASP A 63 -3.18 -8.04 -10.47
N ASN A 64 -3.01 -6.74 -10.16
CA ASN A 64 -2.42 -5.73 -11.04
C ASN A 64 -1.02 -5.29 -10.59
N SER A 65 -0.45 -5.91 -9.55
CA SER A 65 0.81 -5.52 -8.95
C SER A 65 2.03 -6.18 -9.62
N GLU A 66 3.09 -5.42 -9.91
CA GLU A 66 4.40 -5.99 -10.26
C GLU A 66 5.11 -6.63 -9.05
N ASN A 67 4.92 -6.06 -7.85
CA ASN A 67 5.45 -6.57 -6.60
C ASN A 67 4.44 -6.35 -5.44
N PRO A 68 3.57 -7.33 -5.15
CA PRO A 68 2.56 -7.20 -4.11
C PRO A 68 3.11 -6.91 -2.71
N GLU A 69 4.29 -7.46 -2.37
CA GLU A 69 4.90 -7.27 -1.05
C GLU A 69 5.34 -5.81 -0.84
N ASP A 70 6.01 -5.21 -1.83
CA ASP A 70 6.40 -3.81 -1.78
C ASP A 70 5.17 -2.89 -1.82
N GLN A 71 4.15 -3.25 -2.61
CA GLN A 71 2.91 -2.48 -2.69
C GLN A 71 2.17 -2.47 -1.35
N GLU A 72 2.03 -3.62 -0.69
CA GLU A 72 1.43 -3.74 0.64
C GLU A 72 2.18 -2.87 1.66
N ALA A 73 3.51 -2.99 1.72
CA ALA A 73 4.33 -2.21 2.65
C ALA A 73 4.15 -0.69 2.46
N ASN A 74 4.07 -0.23 1.20
CA ASN A 74 3.84 1.17 0.89
C ASN A 74 2.39 1.61 1.15
N ARG A 75 1.39 0.75 0.90
CA ARG A 75 -0.01 0.98 1.26
C ARG A 75 -0.16 1.20 2.77
N ILE A 76 0.46 0.32 3.56
CA ILE A 76 0.57 0.42 5.03
C ILE A 76 1.17 1.78 5.42
N GLY A 77 2.34 2.14 4.89
CA GLY A 77 3.00 3.41 5.21
C GLY A 77 2.13 4.64 4.92
N ILE A 78 1.42 4.65 3.79
CA ILE A 78 0.51 5.74 3.43
C ILE A 78 -0.72 5.79 4.34
N LEU A 79 -1.33 4.64 4.66
CA LEU A 79 -2.51 4.55 5.54
C LEU A 79 -2.23 5.07 6.95
N GLN A 80 -0.99 4.97 7.44
CA GLN A 80 -0.60 5.51 8.75
C GLN A 80 -0.56 7.04 8.78
N ILE A 81 -0.15 7.67 7.68
CA ILE A 81 0.14 9.11 7.67
C ILE A 81 -0.98 9.94 7.04
N ALA A 82 -1.77 9.36 6.14
CA ALA A 82 -2.78 10.09 5.38
C ALA A 82 -4.12 10.20 6.15
N ASP A 83 -4.72 11.38 6.06
CA ASP A 83 -6.13 11.59 6.41
C ASP A 83 -7.04 11.29 5.22
N TYR A 84 -6.57 11.61 4.00
CA TYR A 84 -7.25 11.37 2.74
C TYR A 84 -6.30 10.81 1.69
N ILE A 85 -6.82 9.92 0.84
CA ILE A 85 -6.09 9.32 -0.28
C ILE A 85 -6.81 9.66 -1.58
N ILE A 86 -6.04 10.09 -2.60
CA ILE A 86 -6.47 10.20 -4.00
C ILE A 86 -5.89 8.99 -4.75
N PRO A 87 -6.72 7.96 -5.02
CA PRO A 87 -6.28 6.74 -5.69
C PRO A 87 -6.14 6.92 -7.21
N GLY A 88 -5.62 5.90 -7.88
CA GLY A 88 -5.47 5.85 -9.34
C GLY A 88 -6.80 5.80 -10.10
N HIS A 89 -7.76 5.00 -9.62
CA HIS A 89 -9.02 4.69 -10.29
C HIS A 89 -10.22 4.85 -9.35
N GLY A 90 -10.42 6.07 -8.83
CA GLY A 90 -11.59 6.34 -7.99
C GLY A 90 -11.65 7.76 -7.45
N PRO A 91 -12.73 8.11 -6.73
CA PRO A 91 -12.78 9.36 -6.00
C PRO A 91 -11.82 9.34 -4.81
N MET A 92 -11.37 10.52 -4.39
CA MET A 92 -10.69 10.69 -3.11
C MET A 92 -11.55 10.15 -1.96
N PHE A 93 -10.93 9.45 -1.01
CA PHE A 93 -11.61 8.90 0.16
C PHE A 93 -10.90 9.29 1.47
N LYS A 94 -11.67 9.29 2.57
CA LYS A 94 -11.12 9.48 3.91
C LYS A 94 -10.57 8.15 4.42
N VAL A 95 -9.35 8.14 4.95
CA VAL A 95 -8.77 6.96 5.58
C VAL A 95 -9.58 6.60 6.84
N PRO A 96 -10.08 5.36 6.98
CA PRO A 96 -10.77 4.95 8.20
C PRO A 96 -9.83 5.01 9.41
N GLU A 97 -10.29 5.57 10.52
CA GLU A 97 -9.46 5.76 11.73
C GLU A 97 -8.85 4.45 12.26
N SER A 98 -9.49 3.30 11.99
CA SER A 98 -8.95 1.98 12.33
C SER A 98 -7.55 1.78 11.78
N TYR A 99 -7.27 2.24 10.55
CA TYR A 99 -5.96 2.08 9.90
C TYR A 99 -4.84 2.94 10.51
N LYS A 100 -5.19 3.88 11.39
CA LYS A 100 -4.21 4.68 12.14
C LYS A 100 -3.79 4.01 13.45
N THR A 101 -4.61 3.09 13.96
CA THR A 101 -4.38 2.41 15.24
C THR A 101 -4.13 0.91 15.08
N GLN A 102 -4.63 0.33 13.99
CA GLN A 102 -4.67 -1.11 13.71
C GLN A 102 -4.46 -1.35 12.21
N MET A 103 -3.53 -2.23 11.87
CA MET A 103 -3.28 -2.65 10.49
C MET A 103 -4.02 -3.94 10.19
N GLN A 104 -4.58 -4.05 8.98
CA GLN A 104 -4.99 -5.34 8.42
C GLN A 104 -3.92 -5.74 7.41
N VAL A 105 -3.27 -6.88 7.65
CA VAL A 105 -2.23 -7.42 6.78
C VAL A 105 -2.69 -8.76 6.24
N VAL A 106 -2.57 -8.95 4.93
CA VAL A 106 -2.86 -10.23 4.28
C VAL A 106 -1.60 -11.09 4.30
N PHE A 107 -1.71 -12.31 4.84
CA PHE A 107 -0.66 -13.31 4.84
C PHE A 107 -1.05 -14.50 3.96
N TYR A 108 -0.05 -15.07 3.30
CA TYR A 108 -0.15 -16.32 2.57
C TYR A 108 0.64 -17.40 3.30
N GLU A 109 -0.02 -18.47 3.71
CA GLU A 109 0.64 -19.69 4.16
C GLU A 109 0.69 -20.70 3.02
N GLU A 110 1.89 -21.14 2.65
CA GLU A 110 2.09 -22.26 1.73
C GLU A 110 2.29 -23.56 2.53
N PHE A 111 1.33 -24.48 2.40
CA PHE A 111 1.44 -25.81 2.94
C PHE A 111 1.86 -26.79 1.86
N THR A 112 3.07 -27.33 1.98
CA THR A 112 3.57 -28.39 1.09
C THR A 112 3.52 -29.74 1.81
N ALA A 113 2.72 -30.68 1.31
CA ALA A 113 2.69 -32.06 1.79
C ALA A 113 3.26 -33.04 0.76
N ILE A 114 4.14 -33.92 1.23
CA ILE A 114 4.66 -35.03 0.44
C ILE A 114 3.75 -36.24 0.64
N THR A 115 3.09 -36.69 -0.42
CA THR A 115 2.23 -37.88 -0.42
C THR A 115 2.85 -39.00 -1.28
N PRO A 116 2.43 -40.27 -1.10
CA PRO A 116 2.90 -41.38 -1.95
C PRO A 116 2.65 -41.17 -3.45
N THR A 117 1.71 -40.30 -3.81
CA THR A 117 1.29 -40.01 -5.20
C THR A 117 1.88 -38.71 -5.76
N GLY A 118 2.63 -37.94 -4.97
CA GLY A 118 3.24 -36.68 -5.41
C GLY A 118 3.31 -35.60 -4.32
N ILE A 119 3.80 -34.43 -4.72
CA ILE A 119 3.81 -33.23 -3.87
C ILE A 119 2.49 -32.50 -4.10
N ILE A 120 1.79 -32.18 -3.02
CA ILE A 120 0.63 -31.28 -3.01
C ILE A 120 1.05 -29.98 -2.32
N SER A 121 0.73 -28.86 -2.95
CA SER A 121 0.94 -27.51 -2.44
C SER A 121 -0.44 -26.84 -2.35
N GLU A 122 -0.79 -26.35 -1.17
CA GLU A 122 -1.96 -25.52 -0.95
C GLU A 122 -1.52 -24.16 -0.41
N THR A 123 -2.15 -23.10 -0.91
CA THR A 123 -1.92 -21.72 -0.45
C THR A 123 -3.19 -21.25 0.24
N SER A 124 -3.08 -20.77 1.47
CA SER A 124 -4.21 -20.18 2.22
C SER A 124 -3.96 -18.73 2.54
N GLU A 125 -4.94 -17.89 2.26
CA GLU A 125 -4.95 -16.46 2.58
C GLU A 125 -5.64 -16.22 3.93
N TYR A 126 -5.04 -15.40 4.79
CA TYR A 126 -5.68 -14.93 6.02
C TYR A 126 -5.29 -13.49 6.37
N ILE A 127 -6.22 -12.78 7.01
CA ILE A 127 -6.02 -11.40 7.46
C ILE A 127 -5.62 -11.41 8.92
N VAL A 128 -4.50 -10.74 9.24
CA VAL A 128 -4.08 -10.47 10.61
C VAL A 128 -4.34 -9.01 10.94
N CYS A 129 -4.98 -8.76 12.07
CA CYS A 129 -5.13 -7.43 12.63
C CYS A 129 -4.05 -7.21 13.70
N ASP A 130 -3.04 -6.39 13.41
CA ASP A 130 -2.01 -6.02 14.38
C ASP A 130 -2.23 -4.59 14.89
N ASP A 131 -2.13 -4.41 16.21
CA ASP A 131 -2.14 -3.08 16.83
C ASP A 131 -0.82 -2.36 16.50
N VAL A 132 -0.90 -1.09 16.11
CA VAL A 132 0.28 -0.24 15.91
C VAL A 132 0.76 0.22 17.29
N VAL A 133 1.91 -0.28 17.74
CA VAL A 133 2.48 -0.06 19.09
C VAL A 133 2.96 1.37 19.30
#